data_AF-A0AB37XFI3-F1
#
_entry.id   AF-A0AB37XFI3-F1
#
_cell.length_a   1.000
_cell.length_b   1.000
_cell.length_c   1.000
_cell.angle_alpha   90.00
_cell.angle_beta   90.00
_cell.angle_gamma   90.00
#
_symmetry.space_group_name_H-M   'P 1'
#
loop_
_entity.id
_entity.type
_entity.pdbx_description
1 polymer ?
#
loop_
_entity_poly.entity_id
_entity_poly.type
_entity_poly.pdbx_seq_one_letter_code
_entity_poly.pdbx_strand_id
1 'polypeptide(L)' 'MTTIILLLVMGITLILSSNIFARFASSQNTPFGRANAKHPNATSMGPAVTGSIMIIAAILGIFGVFEPQ' A
#
# COMPACT_ATOMS: atom_id res chain seq x y z
N MET A 1 8.73 16.86 8.26
CA MET A 1 7.52 16.72 9.11
C MET A 1 6.24 16.46 8.29
N THR A 2 5.76 17.39 7.46
CA THR A 2 4.51 17.21 6.68
C THR A 2 4.52 15.99 5.75
N THR A 3 5.63 15.76 5.04
CA THR A 3 5.83 14.59 4.17
C THR A 3 5.79 13.26 4.91
N ILE A 4 6.35 13.21 6.13
CA ILE A 4 6.32 12.04 7.00
C ILE A 4 4.88 11.73 7.43
N ILE A 5 4.12 12.75 7.83
CA ILE A 5 2.72 12.61 8.22
C ILE A 5 1.88 12.11 7.03
N LEU A 6 2.10 12.67 5.84
CA LEU A 6 1.43 12.22 4.62
C LEU A 6 1.73 10.75 4.30
N LEU A 7 3.00 10.33 4.39
CA LEU A 7 3.39 8.94 4.18
C LEU A 7 2.72 7.98 5.16
N LEU A 8 2.62 8.37 6.45
CA LEU A 8 1.90 7.58 7.45
C LEU A 8 0.42 7.45 7.13
N VAL A 9 -0.25 8.57 6.82
CA VAL A 9 -1.69 8.57 6.51
C VAL A 9 -1.97 7.75 5.26
N MET A 10 -1.19 7.91 4.20
CA MET A 10 -1.33 7.13 2.97
C MET A 10 -1.07 5.64 3.20
N GLY A 11 -0.02 5.30 3.95
CA GLY A 11 0.32 3.91 4.27
C GLY A 11 -0.77 3.21 5.05
N ILE A 12 -1.30 3.86 6.10
CA ILE A 12 -2.43 3.34 6.90
C ILE A 12 -3.68 3.18 6.02
N THR A 13 -3.97 4.19 5.19
CA THR A 13 -5.15 4.15 4.30
C THR A 13 -5.07 2.99 3.32
N LEU A 14 -3.90 2.73 2.74
CA LEU A 14 -3.68 1.59 1.83
C LEU A 14 -3.89 0.25 2.53
N ILE A 15 -3.35 0.09 3.75
CA ILE A 15 -3.53 -1.14 4.54
C ILE A 15 -5.02 -1.36 4.83
N LEU A 16 -5.73 -0.34 5.33
CA LEU A 16 -7.15 -0.46 5.68
C LEU A 16 -8.06 -0.69 4.47
N SER A 17 -7.70 -0.14 3.31
CA SER A 17 -8.47 -0.29 2.07
C SER A 17 -8.11 -1.54 1.25
N SER A 18 -7.20 -2.40 1.72
CA SER A 18 -6.70 -3.58 0.99
C SER A 18 -7.82 -4.47 0.44
N ASN A 19 -8.87 -4.73 1.22
CA ASN A 19 -10.01 -5.55 0.79
C ASN A 19 -10.87 -4.87 -0.28
N ILE A 20 -11.04 -3.55 -0.18
CA ILE A 20 -11.78 -2.75 -1.15
C ILE A 20 -11.02 -2.71 -2.47
N PHE A 21 -9.71 -2.46 -2.41
CA PHE A 21 -8.82 -2.51 -3.56
C PHE A 21 -8.86 -3.89 -4.23
N ALA A 22 -8.76 -4.98 -3.45
CA ALA A 22 -8.81 -6.34 -3.99
C ALA A 22 -10.10 -6.61 -4.75
N ARG A 23 -11.24 -6.11 -4.25
CA ARG A 23 -12.54 -6.23 -4.91
C ARG A 23 -12.58 -5.52 -6.27
N PHE A 24 -12.03 -4.31 -6.35
CA PHE A 24 -11.96 -3.59 -7.62
C PHE A 24 -10.94 -4.21 -8.58
N ALA A 25 -9.79 -4.63 -8.05
CA ALA A 25 -8.71 -5.24 -8.80
C ALA A 25 -9.06 -6.63 -9.34
N SER A 26 -10.07 -7.31 -8.80
CA SER A 26 -10.53 -8.65 -9.24
C SER A 26 -11.78 -8.62 -10.14
N SER A 27 -12.08 -7.46 -10.74
CA SER A 27 -13.23 -7.31 -11.65
C SER A 27 -13.19 -8.28 -12.84
N GLN A 28 -14.28 -9.02 -13.06
CA GLN A 28 -14.37 -9.99 -14.17
C GLN A 28 -14.51 -9.32 -15.54
N ASN A 29 -14.82 -8.01 -15.55
CA ASN A 29 -15.05 -7.22 -16.76
C ASN A 29 -13.76 -6.92 -17.53
N THR A 30 -12.59 -7.09 -16.91
CA THR A 30 -11.30 -6.84 -17.56
C THR A 30 -10.42 -8.09 -17.55
N PRO A 31 -9.58 -8.31 -18.58
CA PRO A 31 -8.63 -9.43 -18.59
C PRO A 31 -7.71 -9.44 -17.36
N PHE A 32 -7.25 -8.26 -16.93
CA PHE A 32 -6.41 -8.12 -15.74
C PHE A 32 -7.15 -8.46 -14.45
N GLY A 33 -8.42 -8.07 -14.32
CA GLY A 33 -9.17 -8.40 -13.11
C GLY A 33 -9.51 -9.88 -13.00
N ARG A 34 -9.71 -10.59 -14.12
CA ARG A 34 -9.78 -12.06 -14.14
C ARG A 34 -8.48 -12.73 -13.75
N ALA A 35 -7.33 -12.19 -14.19
CA ALA A 35 -6.03 -12.70 -13.79
C ALA A 35 -5.79 -12.51 -12.27
N ASN A 36 -6.11 -11.33 -11.75
CA ASN A 36 -6.01 -11.03 -10.31
C ASN A 36 -6.95 -11.88 -9.46
N ALA A 37 -8.15 -12.21 -9.96
CA ALA A 37 -9.09 -13.10 -9.29
C ALA A 37 -8.55 -14.54 -9.11
N LYS A 38 -7.59 -14.98 -9.95
CA LYS A 38 -6.90 -16.27 -9.77
C LYS A 38 -5.88 -16.26 -8.62
N HIS A 39 -5.47 -15.07 -8.18
CA HIS A 39 -4.50 -14.87 -7.10
C HIS A 39 -5.06 -13.90 -6.05
N PRO A 40 -6.14 -14.27 -5.34
CA PRO A 40 -6.85 -13.38 -4.43
C PRO A 40 -5.98 -12.90 -3.27
N ASN A 41 -5.12 -13.78 -2.74
CA ASN A 41 -4.21 -13.44 -1.64
C ASN A 41 -3.14 -12.43 -2.07
N ALA A 42 -2.55 -12.61 -3.26
CA ALA A 42 -1.57 -11.65 -3.76
C ALA A 42 -2.21 -10.29 -4.05
N THR A 43 -3.43 -10.30 -4.59
CA THR A 43 -4.18 -9.09 -4.94
C THR A 43 -4.58 -8.29 -3.68
N SER A 44 -4.98 -8.96 -2.59
CA SER A 44 -5.30 -8.31 -1.32
C SER A 44 -4.06 -7.88 -0.54
N MET A 45 -2.95 -8.59 -0.67
CA MET A 45 -1.69 -8.24 -0.01
C MET A 45 -0.99 -7.03 -0.64
N GLY A 46 -1.19 -6.76 -1.94
CA GLY A 46 -0.52 -5.65 -2.63
C GLY A 46 -0.60 -4.31 -1.87
N PRO A 47 -1.81 -3.79 -1.58
CA PRO A 47 -1.96 -2.54 -0.83
C PRO A 47 -1.37 -2.60 0.57
N ALA A 48 -1.50 -3.73 1.27
CA ALA A 48 -0.94 -3.90 2.62
C ALA A 48 0.60 -3.85 2.62
N VAL A 49 1.24 -4.48 1.64
CA VAL A 49 2.70 -4.47 1.47
C VAL A 49 3.18 -3.06 1.13
N THR A 50 2.57 -2.41 0.15
CA THR A 50 2.92 -1.04 -0.22
C THR A 50 2.73 -0.07 0.95
N GLY A 51 1.60 -0.15 1.66
CA GLY A 51 1.34 0.70 2.81
C GLY A 51 2.33 0.49 3.95
N SER A 52 2.77 -0.76 4.19
CA SER A 52 3.79 -1.07 5.19
C SER A 52 5.15 -0.46 4.84
N ILE A 53 5.55 -0.50 3.56
CA ILE A 53 6.79 0.14 3.09
C ILE A 53 6.74 1.66 3.31
N MET A 54 5.59 2.30 3.05
CA MET A 54 5.42 3.73 3.28
C MET A 54 5.55 4.10 4.75
N ILE A 55 5.00 3.28 5.66
CA ILE A 55 5.14 3.48 7.11
C ILE A 55 6.61 3.33 7.53
N ILE A 56 7.31 2.31 7.04
CA ILE A 56 8.75 2.11 7.32
C ILE A 56 9.55 3.33 6.84
N ALA A 57 9.30 3.82 5.64
CA ALA A 57 9.97 5.01 5.11
C ALA A 57 9.69 6.25 5.97
N ALA A 58 8.47 6.42 6.46
CA ALA A 58 8.13 7.51 7.36
C ALA A 58 8.87 7.40 8.71
N ILE A 59 8.96 6.19 9.29
CA ILE A 59 9.70 5.93 10.52
C ILE A 59 11.19 6.27 10.34
N LEU A 60 11.81 5.80 9.26
CA LEU A 60 13.22 6.11 8.94
C LEU A 60 13.43 7.63 8.75
N GLY A 61 12.46 8.33 8.16
CA GLY A 61 12.48 9.78 8.05
C GLY A 61 12.39 10.52 9.39
N ILE A 62 11.74 9.95 10.41
CA ILE A 62 11.71 10.51 11.78
C ILE A 62 13.08 10.39 12.45
N PHE A 63 13.78 9.28 12.21
CA PHE A 63 15.11 9.03 12.78
C PHE A 63 16.26 9.71 12.03
N GLY A 64 15.96 10.57 11.05
CA GLY A 64 16.99 11.29 10.29
C GLY A 64 17.86 10.39 9.40
N VAL A 65 17.45 9.13 9.14
CA VAL A 65 18.22 8.17 8.33
C VAL A 65 18.37 8.65 6.88
N PHE A 66 17.51 9.57 6.44
CA PHE A 66 17.53 10.16 5.09
C PHE A 66 18.08 11.60 5.05
N GLU A 67 18.55 12.16 6.16
CA GLU A 67 19.23 13.46 6.14
C GLU A 67 20.72 13.25 5.80
N PRO A 68 21.22 13.84 4.69
CA PRO A 68 22.65 13.87 4.44
C PRO A 68 23.33 14.71 5.54
N GLN A 69 24.48 14.21 6.02
CA GLN A 69 25.28 14.85 7.07
C GLN A 69 25.90 16.17 6.60
#